data_AF-A0AAD7MI22-F1
#
_entry.id   AF-A0AAD7MI22-F1
#
_cell.length_a   1.000
_cell.length_b   1.000
_cell.length_c   1.000
_cell.angle_alpha   90.00
_cell.angle_beta   90.00
_cell.angle_gamma   90.00
#
_symmetry.space_group_name_H-M   'P 1'
#
loop_
_entity.id
_entity.type
_entity.pdbx_description
1 polymer ?
#
loop_
_entity_poly.entity_id
_entity_poly.type
_entity_poly.pdbx_seq_one_letter_code
_entity_poly.pdbx_strand_id
1 'polypeptide(L)'
;MESPFEVMETVKTMKEIRLNLAKEELITSGEGVEVEREDTPSTFILMGLEIEESQWHLAIDVKAIANLTGLQEVKVLKRRTAIAKRIRAFRTLQRTYMPRVRQYLTPSQCTLWDSDEDQDAKAI
;
A
#
# COMPACT_ATOMS: atom_id res chain seq x y z
N MET A 1 -21.49 -17.61 -29.53
CA MET A 1 -20.45 -16.59 -29.77
C MET A 1 -20.11 -16.07 -28.38
N GLU A 2 -19.03 -16.59 -27.77
CA GLU A 2 -18.53 -16.14 -26.47
C GLU A 2 -18.05 -14.68 -26.56
N SER A 3 -18.21 -13.92 -25.48
CA SER A 3 -17.82 -12.51 -25.44
C SER A 3 -16.30 -12.38 -25.31
N PRO A 4 -15.62 -11.49 -26.06
CA PRO A 4 -14.18 -11.25 -25.92
C PRO A 4 -13.74 -10.73 -24.54
N PHE A 5 -14.70 -10.33 -23.70
CA PHE A 5 -14.48 -9.85 -22.33
C PHE A 5 -14.93 -10.86 -21.28
N GLU A 6 -15.24 -12.09 -21.69
CA GLU A 6 -15.58 -13.18 -20.78
C GLU A 6 -14.29 -13.65 -20.11
N VAL A 7 -13.99 -13.04 -18.97
CA VAL A 7 -12.86 -13.43 -18.13
C VAL A 7 -13.23 -14.76 -17.49
N MET A 8 -12.61 -15.84 -17.96
CA MET A 8 -12.57 -17.12 -17.24
C MET A 8 -11.81 -16.88 -15.93
N GLU A 9 -12.54 -16.56 -14.86
CA GLU A 9 -11.93 -16.27 -13.56
C GLU A 9 -11.21 -17.52 -13.03
N THR A 10 -9.88 -17.54 -13.20
CA THR A 10 -9.03 -18.39 -12.37
C THR A 10 -9.01 -17.77 -10.98
N VAL A 11 -9.95 -18.17 -10.13
CA VAL A 11 -10.05 -17.71 -8.75
C VAL A 11 -8.79 -18.17 -7.99
N LYS A 12 -7.76 -17.33 -7.96
CA LYS A 12 -6.57 -17.52 -7.12
C LYS A 12 -6.79 -16.82 -5.80
N THR A 13 -6.47 -17.49 -4.70
CA THR A 13 -6.53 -16.85 -3.39
C THR A 13 -5.41 -15.81 -3.26
N MET A 14 -5.61 -14.78 -2.42
CA MET A 14 -4.56 -13.79 -2.14
C MET A 14 -3.25 -14.47 -1.69
N LYS A 15 -3.34 -15.55 -0.93
CA LYS A 15 -2.17 -16.33 -0.49
C LYS A 15 -1.42 -16.96 -1.66
N GLU A 16 -2.12 -17.49 -2.66
CA GLU A 16 -1.51 -18.05 -3.88
C GLU A 16 -0.87 -16.96 -4.74
N ILE A 17 -1.51 -15.78 -4.83
CA ILE A 17 -0.95 -14.63 -5.54
C ILE A 17 0.37 -14.21 -4.88
N ARG A 18 0.40 -14.06 -3.55
CA ARG A 18 1.63 -13.75 -2.79
C ARG A 18 2.73 -14.78 -3.02
N LEU A 19 2.39 -16.07 -3.02
CA LEU A 19 3.35 -17.13 -3.26
C LEU A 19 3.92 -17.08 -4.68
N ASN A 20 3.09 -16.82 -5.68
CA ASN A 20 3.55 -16.72 -7.07
C ASN A 20 4.47 -15.52 -7.27
N LEU A 21 4.10 -14.36 -6.73
CA LEU A 21 4.93 -13.15 -6.76
C LEU A 21 6.30 -13.39 -6.09
N ALA A 22 6.33 -14.04 -4.92
CA ALA A 22 7.60 -14.37 -4.25
C ALA A 22 8.47 -15.34 -5.06
N LYS A 23 7.86 -16.28 -5.78
CA LYS A 23 8.59 -17.21 -6.67
C LYS A 23 9.16 -16.49 -7.89
N GLU A 24 8.37 -15.61 -8.50
CA GLU A 24 8.81 -14.79 -9.63
C GLU A 24 10.00 -13.90 -9.23
N GLU A 25 9.91 -13.24 -8.07
CA GLU A 25 11.01 -12.43 -7.53
C GLU A 25 12.28 -13.23 -7.27
N LEU A 26 12.16 -14.46 -6.76
CA LEU A 26 13.31 -15.35 -6.56
C LEU A 26 13.98 -15.74 -7.88
N ILE A 27 13.19 -16.04 -8.92
CA ILE A 27 13.71 -16.38 -10.25
C ILE A 27 14.45 -15.20 -10.84
N THR A 28 13.86 -14.00 -10.81
CA THR A 28 14.48 -12.78 -11.35
C THR A 28 15.72 -12.36 -10.54
N SER A 29 15.76 -12.60 -9.23
CA SER A 29 16.93 -12.29 -8.38
C SER A 29 18.10 -13.25 -8.61
N GLY A 30 17.82 -14.53 -8.89
CA GLY A 30 18.82 -15.56 -9.18
C GLY A 30 19.63 -15.34 -10.47
N GLU A 31 19.19 -14.42 -11.34
CA GLU A 31 19.90 -14.01 -12.56
C GLU A 31 20.96 -12.92 -12.32
N GLY A 32 21.30 -12.63 -11.06
CA GLY A 32 22.45 -11.80 -10.69
C GLY A 32 22.11 -10.45 -10.06
N VAL A 33 20.88 -10.24 -9.62
CA VAL A 33 20.52 -9.09 -8.78
C VAL A 33 20.05 -9.64 -7.44
N GLU A 34 21.01 -9.85 -6.54
CA GLU A 34 20.71 -10.13 -5.14
C GLU A 34 20.08 -8.87 -4.54
N VAL A 35 18.75 -8.81 -4.58
CA VAL A 35 18.00 -7.73 -3.93
C VAL A 35 17.89 -8.09 -2.45
N GLU A 36 18.93 -7.77 -1.69
CA GLU A 36 18.87 -7.62 -0.22
C GLU A 36 17.95 -6.43 0.20
N ARG A 37 17.02 -5.98 -0.65
CA ARG A 37 16.03 -4.98 -0.24
C ARG A 37 14.83 -5.68 0.32
N GLU A 38 14.47 -5.28 1.54
CA GLU A 38 13.15 -5.52 2.14
C GLU A 38 12.01 -4.99 1.25
N ASP A 39 12.34 -4.07 0.33
CA ASP A 39 11.42 -3.44 -0.60
C ASP A 39 11.61 -4.01 -2.01
N THR A 40 10.65 -4.80 -2.44
CA THR A 40 10.50 -5.37 -3.79
C THR A 40 9.28 -4.77 -4.50
N PRO A 41 9.19 -4.84 -5.84
CA PRO A 41 7.99 -4.40 -6.54
C PRO A 41 6.71 -5.10 -6.06
N SER A 42 6.78 -6.40 -5.74
CA SER A 42 5.59 -7.14 -5.28
C SER A 42 5.18 -6.72 -3.88
N THR A 43 6.13 -6.50 -2.97
CA THR A 43 5.84 -5.98 -1.61
C THR A 43 5.27 -4.57 -1.67
N PHE A 44 5.75 -3.71 -2.58
CA PHE A 44 5.15 -2.40 -2.85
C PHE A 44 3.67 -2.52 -3.27
N ILE A 45 3.35 -3.38 -4.25
CA ILE A 45 1.98 -3.58 -4.70
C ILE A 45 1.10 -4.13 -3.58
N LEU A 46 1.58 -5.15 -2.86
CA LEU A 46 0.88 -5.73 -1.71
C LEU A 46 0.57 -4.68 -0.64
N MET A 47 1.55 -3.84 -0.31
CA MET A 47 1.39 -2.78 0.68
C MET A 47 0.26 -1.83 0.28
N GLY A 48 0.16 -1.48 -1.00
CA GLY A 48 -0.94 -0.66 -1.53
C GLY A 48 -2.30 -1.30 -1.30
N LEU A 49 -2.44 -2.59 -1.64
CA LEU A 49 -3.68 -3.35 -1.45
C LEU A 49 -4.08 -3.46 0.03
N GLU A 50 -3.12 -3.72 0.90
CA GLU A 50 -3.35 -3.83 2.35
C GLU A 50 -3.75 -2.50 2.99
N ILE A 51 -3.24 -1.38 2.47
CA ILE A 51 -3.68 -0.04 2.86
C ILE A 51 -5.14 0.18 2.46
N GLU A 52 -5.51 -0.13 1.23
CA GLU A 52 -6.91 -0.03 0.76
C GLU A 52 -7.86 -0.89 1.58
N GLU A 53 -7.51 -2.16 1.81
CA GLU A 53 -8.30 -3.07 2.63
C GLU A 53 -8.47 -2.52 4.06
N SER A 54 -7.40 -2.00 4.65
CA SER A 54 -7.43 -1.40 5.99
C SER A 54 -8.32 -0.15 6.05
N GLN A 55 -8.27 0.70 5.02
CA GLN A 55 -9.12 1.88 4.89
C GLN A 55 -10.59 1.50 4.73
N TRP A 56 -10.87 0.48 3.92
CA TRP A 56 -12.22 -0.01 3.67
C TRP A 56 -12.86 -0.57 4.94
N HIS A 57 -12.16 -1.46 5.66
CA HIS A 57 -12.61 -1.97 6.95
C HIS A 57 -12.85 -0.84 7.97
N LEU A 58 -11.94 0.13 8.04
CA LEU A 58 -12.13 1.28 8.93
C LEU A 58 -13.35 2.11 8.55
N ALA A 59 -13.60 2.31 7.26
CA ALA A 59 -14.77 3.05 6.78
C ALA A 59 -16.08 2.34 7.13
N ILE A 60 -16.13 1.01 7.02
CA ILE A 60 -17.28 0.19 7.41
C ILE A 60 -17.49 0.30 8.92
N ASP A 61 -16.45 0.09 9.71
CA ASP A 61 -16.53 0.11 11.17
C ASP A 61 -17.02 1.46 11.69
N VAL A 62 -16.52 2.57 11.12
CA VAL A 62 -16.95 3.92 11.51
C VAL A 62 -18.40 4.17 11.11
N LYS A 63 -18.86 3.68 9.95
CA LYS A 63 -20.26 3.82 9.51
C LYS A 63 -21.22 2.98 10.36
N ALA A 64 -20.78 1.84 10.87
CA ALA A 64 -21.58 0.95 11.70
C ALA A 64 -21.84 1.50 13.12
N ILE A 65 -21.00 2.44 13.60
CA ILE A 65 -21.10 2.98 14.96
C ILE A 65 -21.77 4.36 14.93
N ALA A 66 -23.04 4.43 15.33
CA ALA A 66 -23.82 5.68 15.35
C ALA A 66 -23.32 6.70 16.41
N ASN A 67 -22.90 6.23 17.58
CA ASN A 67 -22.29 7.06 18.64
C ASN A 67 -21.06 6.33 19.19
N LEU A 68 -19.87 6.87 18.93
CA LEU A 68 -18.64 6.24 19.42
C LEU A 68 -18.52 6.47 20.93
N THR A 69 -18.31 5.39 21.67
CA THR A 69 -17.80 5.48 23.05
C THR A 69 -16.36 5.99 23.02
N GLY A 70 -15.91 6.68 24.08
CA GLY A 70 -14.53 7.19 24.14
C GLY A 70 -13.45 6.13 23.89
N LEU A 71 -13.69 4.87 24.29
CA LEU A 71 -12.80 3.76 23.97
C LEU A 71 -12.79 3.38 22.48
N GLN A 72 -13.94 3.46 21.80
CA GLN A 72 -14.04 3.25 20.35
C GLN A 72 -13.40 4.40 19.57
N GLU A 73 -13.54 5.64 20.03
CA GLU A 73 -12.85 6.79 19.43
C GLU A 73 -11.33 6.60 19.44
N VAL A 74 -10.77 6.21 20.59
CA VAL A 74 -9.34 5.91 20.71
C VAL A 74 -8.92 4.78 19.76
N LYS A 75 -9.73 3.72 19.63
CA LYS A 75 -9.44 2.62 18.70
C LYS A 75 -9.44 3.09 17.24
N VAL A 76 -10.43 3.89 16.84
CA VAL A 76 -10.52 4.46 15.49
C VAL A 76 -9.33 5.37 15.21
N LEU A 77 -8.98 6.25 16.15
CA LEU A 77 -7.81 7.13 16.02
C LEU A 77 -6.52 6.34 15.87
N LYS A 78 -6.29 5.30 16.69
CA LYS A 78 -5.11 4.42 16.57
C LYS A 78 -5.02 3.78 15.18
N ARG A 79 -6.15 3.29 14.65
CA ARG A 79 -6.20 2.71 13.30
C ARG A 79 -5.94 3.75 12.21
N ARG A 80 -6.53 4.94 12.30
CA ARG A 80 -6.25 6.05 11.37
C ARG A 80 -4.77 6.41 11.35
N THR A 81 -4.15 6.53 12.53
CA THR A 81 -2.72 6.84 12.66
C THR A 81 -1.86 5.72 12.07
N ALA A 82 -2.20 4.45 12.30
CA ALA A 82 -1.48 3.32 11.71
C ALA A 82 -1.57 3.31 10.18
N ILE A 83 -2.75 3.56 9.61
CA ILE A 83 -2.95 3.68 8.16
C ILE A 83 -2.14 4.86 7.61
N ALA A 84 -2.18 6.02 8.27
CA ALA A 84 -1.41 7.19 7.85
C ALA A 84 0.11 6.91 7.81
N LYS A 85 0.64 6.19 8.81
CA LYS A 85 2.05 5.75 8.81
C LYS A 85 2.37 4.83 7.63
N ARG A 86 1.50 3.85 7.34
CA ARG A 86 1.67 2.96 6.19
C ARG A 86 1.62 3.70 4.86
N ILE A 87 0.73 4.70 4.73
CA ILE A 87 0.66 5.54 3.54
C ILE A 87 1.98 6.28 3.32
N ARG A 88 2.59 6.86 4.36
CA ARG A 88 3.88 7.53 4.23
C ARG A 88 4.97 6.58 3.74
N ALA A 89 5.10 5.41 4.37
CA ALA A 89 6.02 4.37 3.92
C ALA A 89 5.79 3.97 2.45
N PHE A 90 4.52 3.79 2.06
CA PHE A 90 4.15 3.51 0.68
C PHE A 90 4.55 4.63 -0.29
N ARG A 91 4.40 5.91 0.09
CA ARG A 91 4.82 7.05 -0.74
C ARG A 91 6.32 7.11 -0.94
N THR A 92 7.10 6.77 0.09
CA THR A 92 8.55 6.62 -0.03
C THR A 92 8.92 5.59 -1.10
N LEU A 93 8.29 4.40 -1.07
CA LEU A 93 8.50 3.36 -2.08
C LEU A 93 7.99 3.75 -3.46
N GLN A 94 6.85 4.44 -3.52
CA GLN A 94 6.25 4.90 -4.76
C GLN A 94 7.18 5.84 -5.54
N ARG A 95 8.05 6.60 -4.86
CA ARG A 95 9.06 7.43 -5.52
C ARG A 95 10.08 6.61 -6.30
N THR A 96 10.45 5.43 -5.78
CA THR A 96 11.41 4.52 -6.42
C THR A 96 10.76 3.75 -7.56
N TYR A 97 9.58 3.16 -7.34
CA TYR A 97 8.92 2.30 -8.33
C TYR A 97 8.03 3.04 -9.33
N MET A 98 7.52 4.23 -8.99
CA MET A 98 6.62 5.01 -9.83
C MET A 98 7.01 6.50 -9.89
N PRO A 99 8.24 6.84 -10.36
CA PRO A 99 8.77 8.21 -10.30
C PRO A 99 7.95 9.24 -11.09
N ARG A 100 7.21 8.80 -12.12
CA ARG A 100 6.38 9.68 -12.96
C ARG A 100 5.06 10.07 -12.32
N VAL A 101 4.63 9.43 -11.23
CA VAL A 101 3.34 9.72 -10.58
C VAL A 101 3.25 11.18 -10.16
N ARG A 102 4.36 11.78 -9.71
CA ARG A 102 4.42 13.20 -9.30
C ARG A 102 3.86 14.16 -10.35
N GLN A 103 4.02 13.86 -11.63
CA GLN A 103 3.56 14.71 -12.74
C GLN A 103 2.03 14.76 -12.87
N TYR A 104 1.33 13.77 -12.30
CA TYR A 104 -0.11 13.63 -12.37
C TYR A 104 -0.81 14.01 -11.06
N LEU A 105 -0.05 14.41 -10.03
CA LEU A 105 -0.61 14.82 -8.75
C LEU A 105 -1.10 16.26 -8.80
N THR A 106 -2.26 16.50 -8.18
CA THR A 106 -2.75 17.86 -7.93
C THR A 106 -1.83 18.59 -6.93
N PRO A 107 -1.82 19.94 -6.88
CA PRO A 107 -0.94 20.68 -5.98
C PRO A 107 -1.07 20.27 -4.51
N SER A 108 -2.28 19.99 -4.03
CA SER A 108 -2.55 19.51 -2.66
C SER A 108 -2.04 18.08 -2.40
N GLN A 109 -2.00 17.24 -3.43
CA GLN A 109 -1.41 15.90 -3.36
C GLN A 109 0.12 15.96 -3.46
N CYS A 110 0.66 16.93 -4.21
CA CYS A 110 2.10 17.16 -4.34
C CYS A 110 2.69 17.69 -3.03
N THR A 111 1.99 18.59 -2.30
CA THR A 111 2.44 19.03 -0.97
C THR A 111 2.53 17.87 0.01
N LEU A 112 1.56 16.93 -0.03
CA LEU A 112 1.60 15.73 0.80
C LEU A 112 2.74 14.78 0.37
N TRP A 113 3.08 14.77 -0.91
CA TRP A 113 4.18 13.97 -1.47
C TRP A 113 5.57 14.49 -1.10
N ASP A 114 5.71 15.81 -0.94
CA ASP A 114 6.98 16.50 -0.67
C ASP A 114 7.22 16.73 0.84
N SER A 115 6.19 16.61 1.69
CA SER A 115 6.27 16.89 3.14
C SER A 115 7.00 15.83 3.99
N ASP A 116 7.37 14.69 3.41
CA ASP A 116 8.01 13.58 4.15
C ASP A 116 9.56 13.67 4.19
N GLU A 117 10.18 14.73 3.65
CA GLU A 117 11.66 14.86 3.57
C GLU A 117 12.36 15.45 4.81
N ASP A 118 11.67 16.06 5.78
CA ASP A 118 12.34 17.00 6.72
C ASP A 118 12.42 16.61 8.21
N GLN A 119 12.01 15.42 8.66
CA GLN A 119 11.99 15.11 10.12
C GLN A 119 13.07 14.17 10.67
N ASP A 120 13.80 13.41 9.86
CA ASP A 120 14.81 12.45 10.37
C ASP A 120 16.28 12.89 10.17
N ALA A 121 16.53 14.01 9.50
CA ALA A 121 17.90 14.51 9.25
C ALA A 121 18.49 15.38 10.37
N LYS A 122 17.86 15.46 11.56
CA LYS A 122 18.24 16.42 12.62
C LYS A 122 18.38 15.84 14.03
N ALA A 123 18.87 14.60 14.13
CA ALA A 123 19.26 14.00 15.40
C ALA A 123 20.59 13.25 15.29
N ILE A 124 21.68 13.99 15.05
CA ILE A 124 23.05 13.59 15.43
C ILE A 124 23.73 14.83 16.01
#